data_AF-A0A0C3KHH2-F1
#
_entry.id   AF-A0A0C3KHH2-F1
#
_cell.length_a   1.000
_cell.length_b   1.000
_cell.length_c   1.000
_cell.angle_alpha   90.00
_cell.angle_beta   90.00
_cell.angle_gamma   90.00
#
_symmetry.space_group_name_H-M   'P 1'
#
loop_
_entity.id
_entity.type
_entity.pdbx_description
1 polymer ?
#
loop_
_entity_poly.entity_id
_entity_poly.type
_entity_poly.pdbx_seq_one_letter_code
_entity_poly.pdbx_strand_id
1 'polypeptide(L)' 'RPHVIASDCLICWSSPHGADFLSSLENLFPQQSIFRLFQVMLQSLDHSTCSNYGAGLLHFTQFCDLLALPE' A
#
# COMPACT_ATOMS: atom_id res chain seq x y z
N ARG A 1 2.87 -5.75 -10.97
CA ARG A 1 3.30 -5.45 -9.58
C ARG A 1 4.52 -6.29 -9.21
N PRO A 2 5.43 -5.80 -8.34
CA PRO A 2 6.60 -6.57 -7.93
C PRO A 2 6.18 -7.79 -7.10
N HIS A 3 6.83 -8.94 -7.35
CA HIS A 3 6.59 -10.17 -6.61
C HIS A 3 7.31 -10.09 -5.25
N VAL A 4 6.58 -9.68 -4.22
CA VAL A 4 7.08 -9.52 -2.84
C VAL A 4 6.25 -10.38 -1.88
N ILE A 5 6.78 -10.61 -0.68
CA ILE A 5 6.04 -11.32 0.36
C ILE A 5 4.85 -10.47 0.85
N ALA A 6 3.82 -11.13 1.38
CA ALA A 6 2.56 -10.47 1.76
C ALA A 6 2.77 -9.28 2.72
N SER A 7 3.67 -9.41 3.71
CA SER A 7 3.98 -8.32 4.65
C SER A 7 4.48 -7.04 3.98
N ASP A 8 5.14 -7.18 2.82
CA ASP A 8 5.77 -6.08 2.11
C ASP A 8 4.87 -5.49 1.02
N CYS A 9 3.79 -6.21 0.65
CA CYS A 9 2.80 -5.72 -0.31
C CYS A 9 2.22 -4.36 0.09
N LEU A 10 2.02 -4.10 1.39
CA LEU A 10 1.50 -2.83 1.89
C LEU A 10 2.39 -1.62 1.58
N ILE A 11 3.68 -1.86 1.29
CA ILE A 11 4.67 -0.83 0.99
C ILE A 11 4.96 -0.78 -0.50
N CYS A 12 5.11 -1.95 -1.12
CA CYS A 12 5.58 -2.07 -2.49
C CYS A 12 4.46 -1.86 -3.52
N TRP A 13 3.20 -1.93 -3.10
CA TRP A 13 2.06 -1.83 -4.00
C TRP A 13 1.26 -0.58 -3.69
N SER A 14 0.92 0.15 -4.75
CA SER A 14 0.04 1.32 -4.68
C SER A 14 -1.07 1.15 -5.71
N SER A 15 -2.30 1.50 -5.35
CA SER A 15 -3.39 1.68 -6.30
C SER A 15 -3.35 3.10 -6.88
N PRO A 16 -4.04 3.40 -7.99
CA PRO A 16 -4.18 4.76 -8.48
C PRO A 16 -4.71 5.71 -7.41
N HIS A 17 -5.72 5.29 -6.65
CA HIS A 17 -6.24 6.08 -5.52
C HIS A 17 -5.18 6.33 -4.42
N GLY A 18 -4.36 5.33 -4.09
CA GLY A 18 -3.27 5.47 -3.12
C GLY A 18 -2.19 6.45 -3.59
N ALA A 19 -1.86 6.43 -4.89
CA ALA A 19 -0.94 7.38 -5.51
C ALA A 19 -1.50 8.82 -5.50
N ASP A 20 -2.77 8.99 -5.85
CA ASP A 20 -3.45 10.30 -5.82
C ASP A 20 -3.51 10.86 -4.40
N PHE A 21 -3.83 10.02 -3.42
CA PHE A 21 -3.82 10.41 -2.00
C PHE A 21 -2.42 10.82 -1.55
N LEU A 22 -1.38 10.05 -1.89
CA LEU A 22 0.00 10.40 -1.56
C LEU A 22 0.40 11.75 -2.18
N SER A 23 0.08 11.97 -3.46
CA SER A 23 0.30 13.24 -4.15
C SER A 23 -0.45 14.40 -3.47
N SER A 24 -1.70 14.17 -3.03
CA SER A 24 -2.47 15.17 -2.29
C SER A 24 -1.81 15.56 -0.96
N LEU A 25 -1.18 14.60 -0.27
CA LEU A 25 -0.43 14.86 0.95
C LEU A 25 0.88 15.61 0.68
N GLU A 26 1.60 15.25 -0.37
CA GLU A 26 2.87 15.89 -0.77
C GLU A 26 2.68 17.36 -1.14
N ASN A 27 1.47 17.76 -1.57
CA ASN A 27 1.12 19.17 -1.78
C ASN A 27 0.93 19.96 -0.47
N LEU A 28 0.67 19.28 0.66
CA LEU A 28 0.37 19.90 1.96
C LEU A 28 1.54 19.83 2.93
N PHE A 29 2.38 18.79 2.82
CA PHE A 29 3.46 18.52 3.77
C PHE A 29 4.77 18.17 3.06
N PRO A 30 5.93 18.45 3.69
CA PRO A 30 7.21 17.99 3.17
C PRO A 30 7.23 16.47 2.99
N GLN A 31 7.77 16.01 1.86
CA GLN A 31 7.86 14.58 1.51
C GLN A 31 8.48 13.74 2.63
N GLN A 32 9.51 14.25 3.30
CA GLN A 32 10.16 13.55 4.41
C GLN A 32 9.22 13.29 5.60
N SER A 33 8.30 14.23 5.88
CA SER A 33 7.30 14.07 6.94
C SER A 33 6.29 12.99 6.60
N ILE A 34 5.85 12.94 5.34
CA ILE A 34 4.90 11.94 4.84
C ILE A 34 5.53 10.55 4.85
N PHE A 35 6.77 10.44 4.34
CA PHE A 35 7.52 9.19 4.40
C PHE A 35 7.67 8.70 5.84
N ARG A 36 8.04 9.60 6.77
CA ARG A 36 8.16 9.26 8.19
C ARG A 36 6.82 8.83 8.80
N LEU A 37 5.73 9.49 8.44
CA LEU A 37 4.37 9.12 8.87
C LEU A 37 4.03 7.68 8.46
N PHE A 38 4.21 7.33 7.18
CA PHE A 38 3.95 5.97 6.69
C PHE A 38 4.86 4.93 7.35
N GLN A 39 6.14 5.24 7.55
CA GLN A 39 7.04 4.36 8.30
C GLN A 39 6.55 4.10 9.73
N VAL A 40 6.16 5.15 10.45
CA VAL A 40 5.66 5.01 11.83
C VAL A 40 4.36 4.20 11.87
N MET A 41 3.44 4.44 10.94
CA MET A 41 2.20 3.66 10.84
C MET A 41 2.50 2.18 10.60
N LEU A 42 3.37 1.85 9.63
CA LEU A 42 3.74 0.46 9.33
C LEU A 42 4.42 -0.24 10.51
N GLN A 43 5.32 0.45 11.22
CA GLN A 43 6.00 -0.10 12.40
C GLN A 43 5.08 -0.22 13.62
N SER A 44 3.93 0.45 13.62
CA SER A 44 2.92 0.35 14.70
C SER A 44 1.98 -0.85 14.51
N LEU A 45 2.03 -1.52 13.37
CA LEU A 45 1.28 -2.74 13.09
C LEU A 45 2.11 -3.96 13.48
N ASP A 46 1.46 -4.97 14.05
CA ASP A 46 2.10 -6.26 14.24
C ASP A 46 2.32 -6.96 12.90
N HIS A 47 3.34 -7.82 12.84
CA HIS A 47 3.70 -8.54 11.61
C HIS A 47 2.53 -9.36 11.04
N SER A 48 1.68 -9.93 11.91
CA SER A 48 0.54 -10.75 11.47
C SER A 48 -0.52 -9.90 10.77
N THR A 49 -0.77 -8.68 11.28
CA THR A 49 -1.62 -7.68 10.65
C THR A 49 -1.07 -7.26 9.30
N CYS A 50 0.23 -6.92 9.20
CA CYS A 50 0.84 -6.57 7.90
C CYS A 50 0.69 -7.69 6.87
N SER A 51 0.95 -8.93 7.27
CA SER A 51 0.82 -10.10 6.40
C SER A 51 -0.63 -10.33 5.96
N ASN A 52 -1.60 -10.21 6.88
CA ASN A 52 -3.02 -10.46 6.58
C ASN A 52 -3.59 -9.42 5.64
N TYR A 53 -3.34 -8.13 5.90
CA TYR A 53 -3.78 -7.04 5.03
C TYR A 53 -3.08 -7.09 3.67
N GLY A 54 -1.78 -7.38 3.64
CA GLY A 54 -1.05 -7.53 2.39
C GLY A 54 -1.49 -8.72 1.55
N ALA A 55 -1.87 -9.84 2.16
CA ALA A 55 -2.49 -10.98 1.47
C ALA A 55 -3.89 -10.63 0.93
N GLY A 56 -4.69 -9.89 1.69
CA GLY A 56 -5.98 -9.38 1.23
C GLY A 56 -5.83 -8.46 0.00
N LEU A 57 -4.85 -7.55 0.04
CA LEU A 57 -4.51 -6.69 -1.10
C LEU A 57 -4.05 -7.51 -2.31
N LEU A 58 -3.20 -8.52 -2.09
CA LEU A 58 -2.77 -9.47 -3.13
C LEU A 58 -3.97 -10.13 -3.82
N HIS A 59 -4.88 -10.74 -3.06
CA HIS A 59 -6.05 -11.40 -3.63
C HIS A 59 -7.02 -10.43 -4.31
N PHE A 60 -7.22 -9.23 -3.75
CA PHE A 60 -8.06 -8.20 -4.37
C PHE A 60 -7.53 -7.83 -5.77
N THR A 61 -6.23 -7.54 -5.86
CA THR A 61 -5.64 -7.17 -7.15
C THR A 61 -5.66 -8.32 -8.15
N GLN A 62 -5.42 -9.56 -7.71
CA GLN A 62 -5.55 -10.75 -8.55
C GLN A 62 -6.98 -10.91 -9.07
N PHE A 63 -7.98 -10.64 -8.24
CA PHE A 63 -9.39 -10.65 -8.65
C PHE A 63 -9.68 -9.59 -9.73
N CYS A 64 -9.19 -8.36 -9.54
CA CYS A 64 -9.33 -7.29 -10.54
C CYS A 64 -8.63 -7.66 -11.85
N ASP A 65 -7.38 -8.15 -11.79
CA ASP A 65 -6.58 -8.56 -12.94
C ASP A 65 -7.29 -9.69 -13.72
N LEU A 66 -7.84 -10.70 -13.03
CA LEU A 66 -8.55 -11.83 -13.63
C LEU A 66 -9.82 -11.41 -14.38
N LEU A 67 -10.50 -10.36 -13.90
CA LEU A 67 -11.75 -9.87 -14.47
C LEU A 67 -11.58 -8.63 -15.35
N ALA A 68 -10.34 -8.17 -15.56
CA ALA A 68 -10.01 -6.92 -16.26
C ALA A 68 -10.78 -5.70 -15.71
N LEU A 69 -10.93 -5.64 -14.37
CA LEU A 69 -11.57 -4.51 -13.71
C LEU A 69 -10.57 -3.36 -13.51
N PRO A 70 -11.00 -2.10 -13.72
CA PRO A 70 -10.19 -0.95 -13.32
C PRO A 70 -10.26 -0.79 -11.79
N GLU A 71 -9.10 -0.68 -11.17
CA GLU A 71 -8.89 -0.49 -9.73
C GLU A 71 -8.08 0.78 -9.44
#